data_AF-A0A7V6KEU3-F1
#
_entry.id   AF-A0A7V6KEU3-F1
#
_cell.length_a   1.000
_cell.length_b   1.000
_cell.length_c   1.000
_cell.angle_alpha   90.00
_cell.angle_beta   90.00
_cell.angle_gamma   90.00
#
_symmetry.space_group_name_H-M   'P 1'
#
loop_
_entity.id
_entity.type
_entity.pdbx_description
1 polymer ?
#
loop_
_entity_poly.entity_id
_entity_poly.type
_entity_poly.pdbx_seq_one_letter_code
_entity_poly.pdbx_strand_id
1 'polypeptide(L)'
;MIGLKEFFLEDPFDGFQPVFSGISPKLKVELKNTRLQEHSAIEKYLGLADRYYDVYKDGKLLNQNSDLAIGDVLTFKFNDNGINELHKNAYKPTRLDSEYTITTSDAASFIVSSDELQDVFFEEIQEQAESIIKAFLADRRITKPYEYEGMYFLTPKAHGWQQVGWGSYYRPKMYLVYSYIETDNLTDTVTTKYKAVRVTNFINEKLDDTAAETGEAITPNQTVNYSNIELVGTNYNNLDSLFLDLVESEVEFYTYENLID
;
A
#
# COMPACT_ATOMS: atom_id res chain seq x y z
N MET A 1 43.29 -24.49 -37.42
CA MET A 1 43.11 -24.12 -36.00
C MET A 1 41.78 -23.40 -35.88
N ILE A 2 40.77 -24.05 -35.33
CA ILE A 2 39.53 -23.35 -34.93
C ILE A 2 39.88 -22.72 -33.59
N GLY A 3 40.06 -21.39 -33.56
CA GLY A 3 40.31 -20.67 -32.31
C GLY A 3 39.15 -20.89 -31.36
N LEU A 4 39.44 -21.32 -30.14
CA LEU A 4 38.45 -21.34 -29.06
C LEU A 4 37.97 -19.89 -28.89
N LYS A 5 36.67 -19.65 -29.04
CA LYS A 5 36.07 -18.37 -28.62
C LYS A 5 36.37 -18.22 -27.13
N GLU A 6 37.08 -17.18 -26.76
CA GLU A 6 37.24 -16.81 -25.35
C GLU A 6 35.85 -16.47 -24.81
N PHE A 7 35.46 -17.14 -23.73
CA PHE A 7 34.20 -16.87 -23.04
C PHE A 7 34.47 -15.91 -21.89
N PHE A 8 33.62 -14.88 -21.77
CA PHE A 8 33.64 -13.98 -20.63
C PHE A 8 32.76 -14.56 -19.52
N LEU A 9 33.34 -14.69 -18.32
CA LEU A 9 32.65 -15.15 -17.13
C LEU A 9 32.25 -13.92 -16.31
N GLU A 10 30.95 -13.68 -16.17
CA GLU A 10 30.41 -12.49 -15.50
C GLU A 10 29.14 -12.86 -14.73
N ASP A 11 28.85 -12.16 -13.63
CA ASP A 11 27.54 -12.25 -12.99
C ASP A 11 26.56 -11.43 -13.82
N PRO A 12 25.61 -12.08 -14.50
CA PRO A 12 24.72 -11.38 -15.41
C PRO A 12 23.67 -10.51 -14.70
N PHE A 13 23.53 -10.61 -13.37
CA PHE A 13 22.69 -9.73 -12.56
C PHE A 13 23.48 -8.58 -11.93
N ASP A 14 24.80 -8.54 -12.12
CA ASP A 14 25.60 -7.42 -11.65
C ASP A 14 25.21 -6.14 -12.41
N GLY A 15 24.89 -5.07 -11.67
CA GLY A 15 24.32 -3.86 -12.27
C GLY A 15 22.84 -3.95 -12.66
N PHE A 16 22.10 -4.99 -12.27
CA PHE A 16 20.65 -5.02 -12.35
C PHE A 16 20.02 -4.75 -10.98
N GLN A 17 19.02 -3.87 -10.96
CA GLN A 17 18.25 -3.54 -9.77
C GLN A 17 16.76 -3.67 -10.08
N PRO A 18 15.98 -4.37 -9.24
CA PRO A 18 14.53 -4.36 -9.37
C PRO A 18 14.00 -2.97 -9.01
N VAL A 19 13.06 -2.50 -9.81
CA VAL A 19 12.37 -1.24 -9.63
C VAL A 19 10.89 -1.54 -9.47
N PHE A 20 10.35 -1.07 -8.35
CA PHE A 20 8.97 -1.29 -8.00
C PHE A 20 8.13 -0.06 -8.30
N SER A 21 6.89 -0.31 -8.74
CA SER A 21 5.88 0.73 -8.93
C SER A 21 4.55 0.30 -8.34
N GLY A 22 3.72 1.27 -7.96
CA GLY A 22 2.46 1.02 -7.25
C GLY A 22 2.63 1.12 -5.73
N ILE A 23 1.67 0.55 -5.01
CA ILE A 23 1.61 0.56 -3.53
C ILE A 23 1.36 -0.88 -3.08
N SER A 24 2.12 -1.36 -2.09
CA SER A 24 1.94 -2.70 -1.51
C SER A 24 0.52 -2.86 -0.94
N PRO A 25 -0.22 -3.96 -1.24
CA PRO A 25 0.22 -5.24 -1.83
C PRO A 25 0.00 -5.37 -3.36
N LYS A 26 -0.02 -4.27 -4.10
CA LYS A 26 -0.22 -4.22 -5.56
C LYS A 26 0.99 -3.67 -6.31
N LEU A 27 2.17 -4.06 -5.86
CA LEU A 27 3.40 -3.67 -6.52
C LEU A 27 3.53 -4.38 -7.87
N LYS A 28 4.17 -3.68 -8.80
CA LYS A 28 4.71 -4.26 -10.02
C LYS A 28 6.23 -4.15 -9.96
N VAL A 29 6.89 -5.15 -10.50
CA VAL A 29 8.35 -5.19 -10.55
C VAL A 29 8.82 -5.16 -11.99
N GLU A 30 9.80 -4.33 -12.26
CA GLU A 30 10.59 -4.32 -13.48
C GLU A 30 12.05 -4.47 -13.08
N LEU A 31 12.82 -5.28 -13.79
CA LEU A 31 14.27 -5.29 -13.58
C LEU A 31 14.87 -4.14 -14.41
N LYS A 32 15.77 -3.33 -13.86
CA LYS A 32 16.46 -2.28 -14.63
C LYS A 32 17.96 -2.47 -14.57
N ASN A 33 18.62 -2.29 -15.70
CA ASN A 33 20.07 -2.22 -15.75
C ASN A 33 20.51 -0.79 -15.38
N THR A 34 21.29 -0.64 -14.32
CA THR A 34 21.76 0.64 -13.78
C THR A 34 23.15 1.03 -14.33
N ARG A 35 23.80 0.16 -15.10
CA ARG A 35 25.15 0.35 -15.68
C ARG A 35 25.15 0.79 -17.14
N LEU A 36 24.06 1.41 -17.63
CA LEU A 36 23.86 1.80 -19.03
C LEU A 36 24.95 2.70 -19.68
N GLN A 37 26.03 3.07 -18.98
CA GLN A 37 27.11 3.90 -19.50
C GLN A 37 28.50 3.24 -19.61
N GLU A 38 28.72 1.99 -19.20
CA GLU A 38 30.09 1.42 -19.23
C GLU A 38 30.22 0.03 -19.88
N HIS A 39 30.31 0.04 -21.23
CA HIS A 39 31.26 -0.82 -21.97
C HIS A 39 31.10 -2.36 -22.02
N SER A 40 30.01 -3.02 -21.59
CA SER A 40 29.77 -4.43 -21.99
C SER A 40 28.68 -4.59 -23.07
N ALA A 41 28.86 -5.58 -23.94
CA ALA A 41 27.86 -6.01 -24.92
C ALA A 41 26.68 -6.76 -24.26
N ILE A 42 26.74 -7.08 -22.97
CA ILE A 42 25.58 -7.57 -22.20
C ILE A 42 24.67 -6.39 -21.83
N GLU A 43 25.24 -5.29 -21.33
CA GLU A 43 24.50 -4.15 -20.79
C GLU A 43 23.71 -3.38 -21.85
N LYS A 44 24.22 -3.29 -23.08
CA LYS A 44 23.51 -2.62 -24.20
C LYS A 44 22.32 -3.43 -24.74
N TYR A 45 22.31 -4.75 -24.57
CA TYR A 45 21.33 -5.65 -25.21
C TYR A 45 20.31 -6.22 -24.23
N LEU A 46 20.67 -6.34 -22.94
CA LEU A 46 19.77 -6.75 -21.86
C LEU A 46 19.05 -5.58 -21.17
N GLY A 47 19.30 -4.33 -21.60
CA GLY A 47 18.70 -3.10 -21.05
C GLY A 47 17.18 -2.94 -21.21
N LEU A 48 16.44 -3.99 -21.61
CA LEU A 48 14.98 -4.04 -21.63
C LEU A 48 14.55 -5.35 -20.94
N ALA A 49 14.43 -5.29 -19.62
CA ALA A 49 14.55 -6.47 -18.77
C ALA A 49 13.29 -7.35 -18.61
N ASP A 50 12.31 -7.29 -19.51
CA ASP A 50 11.17 -8.22 -19.49
C ASP A 50 11.31 -9.33 -20.55
N ARG A 51 12.22 -9.16 -21.53
CA ARG A 51 12.35 -10.12 -22.65
C ARG A 51 13.23 -11.32 -22.31
N TYR A 52 14.19 -11.14 -21.43
CA TYR A 52 15.27 -12.11 -21.18
C TYR A 52 15.22 -12.73 -19.79
N TYR A 53 14.34 -12.20 -18.94
CA TYR A 53 14.17 -12.67 -17.57
C TYR A 53 12.71 -12.99 -17.33
N ASP A 54 12.52 -14.04 -16.54
CA ASP A 54 11.26 -14.40 -15.93
C ASP A 54 11.38 -14.14 -14.43
N VAL A 55 10.34 -13.58 -13.83
CA VAL A 55 10.29 -13.30 -12.39
C VAL A 55 9.36 -14.30 -11.73
N TYR A 56 9.81 -14.89 -10.62
CA TYR A 56 9.06 -15.89 -9.87
C TYR A 56 8.81 -15.40 -8.44
N LYS A 57 7.66 -15.75 -7.89
CA LYS A 57 7.35 -15.68 -6.45
C LYS A 57 6.86 -17.04 -6.01
N ASP A 58 7.42 -17.59 -4.93
CA ASP A 58 7.09 -18.93 -4.43
C ASP A 58 7.16 -20.03 -5.52
N GLY A 59 8.14 -19.92 -6.42
CA GLY A 59 8.33 -20.83 -7.54
C GLY A 59 7.31 -20.72 -8.67
N LYS A 60 6.38 -19.75 -8.62
CA LYS A 60 5.40 -19.48 -9.67
C LYS A 60 5.82 -18.27 -10.50
N LEU A 61 5.73 -18.41 -11.83
CA LEU A 61 5.99 -17.32 -12.75
C LEU A 61 4.99 -16.19 -12.51
N LEU A 62 5.50 -14.98 -12.28
CA LEU A 62 4.70 -13.78 -12.17
C LEU A 62 4.16 -13.38 -13.54
N ASN A 63 2.94 -12.89 -13.53
CA ASN A 63 2.32 -12.22 -14.66
C ASN A 63 2.01 -10.75 -14.28
N GLN A 64 1.57 -9.96 -15.26
CA GLN A 64 1.27 -8.53 -15.06
C GLN A 64 0.17 -8.23 -14.02
N ASN A 65 -0.59 -9.24 -13.60
CA ASN A 65 -1.67 -9.15 -12.63
C ASN A 65 -1.31 -9.78 -11.28
N SER A 66 -0.05 -10.16 -11.07
CA SER A 66 0.38 -10.78 -9.83
C SER A 66 0.53 -9.74 -8.73
N ASP A 67 0.01 -10.06 -7.56
CA ASP A 67 0.07 -9.20 -6.38
C ASP A 67 1.42 -9.36 -5.70
N LEU A 68 2.13 -8.25 -5.58
CA LEU A 68 3.42 -8.15 -4.89
C LEU A 68 3.32 -7.19 -3.73
N ALA A 69 3.85 -7.62 -2.60
CA ALA A 69 3.85 -6.91 -1.33
C ALA A 69 5.26 -6.81 -0.77
N ILE A 70 5.46 -5.82 0.10
CA ILE A 70 6.67 -5.74 0.92
C ILE A 70 6.79 -7.03 1.74
N GLY A 71 8.00 -7.57 1.82
CA GLY A 71 8.33 -8.85 2.44
C GLY A 71 8.32 -10.03 1.47
N ASP A 72 7.77 -9.90 0.26
CA ASP A 72 7.84 -10.96 -0.75
C ASP A 72 9.29 -11.19 -1.21
N VAL A 73 9.62 -12.47 -1.46
CA VAL A 73 10.89 -12.87 -2.06
C VAL A 73 10.66 -13.19 -3.53
N LEU A 74 11.38 -12.49 -4.41
CA LEU A 74 11.35 -12.67 -5.84
C LEU A 74 12.59 -13.41 -6.31
N THR A 75 12.43 -14.31 -7.29
CA THR A 75 13.54 -14.93 -8.01
C THR A 75 13.52 -14.49 -9.46
N PHE A 76 14.55 -13.81 -9.90
CA PHE A 76 14.78 -13.46 -11.31
C PHE A 76 15.58 -14.57 -11.96
N LYS A 77 15.11 -15.10 -13.11
CA LYS A 77 15.79 -16.17 -13.84
C LYS A 77 15.89 -15.83 -15.31
N PHE A 78 17.01 -16.19 -15.93
CA PHE A 78 17.10 -16.12 -17.39
C PHE A 78 16.10 -17.09 -18.05
N ASN A 79 15.30 -16.58 -18.97
CA ASN A 79 14.48 -17.41 -19.82
C ASN A 79 15.27 -17.91 -21.05
N ASP A 80 14.65 -18.76 -21.87
CA ASP A 80 15.32 -19.35 -23.05
C ASP A 80 15.89 -18.30 -24.00
N ASN A 81 15.21 -17.15 -24.18
CA ASN A 81 15.72 -16.07 -25.02
C ASN A 81 16.99 -15.46 -24.42
N GLY A 82 17.00 -15.25 -23.10
CA GLY A 82 18.14 -14.69 -22.39
C GLY A 82 19.35 -15.62 -22.43
N ILE A 83 19.16 -16.92 -22.19
CA ILE A 83 20.22 -17.93 -22.30
C ILE A 83 20.79 -17.97 -23.73
N ASN A 84 19.92 -17.96 -24.74
CA ASN A 84 20.34 -17.95 -26.13
C ASN A 84 21.15 -16.70 -26.49
N GLU A 85 20.78 -15.54 -25.93
CA GLU A 85 21.48 -14.29 -26.19
C GLU A 85 22.87 -14.25 -25.52
N LEU A 86 22.99 -14.78 -24.30
CA LEU A 86 24.29 -14.97 -23.63
C LEU A 86 25.22 -15.86 -24.49
N HIS A 87 24.71 -16.98 -25.00
CA HIS A 87 25.49 -17.89 -25.84
C HIS A 87 25.96 -17.27 -27.16
N LYS A 88 25.09 -16.52 -27.87
CA LYS A 88 25.47 -15.84 -29.13
C LYS A 88 26.65 -14.91 -28.94
N ASN A 89 26.68 -14.23 -27.80
CA ASN A 89 27.67 -13.22 -27.46
C ASN A 89 28.89 -13.80 -26.72
N ALA A 90 29.04 -15.13 -26.65
CA ALA A 90 30.15 -15.81 -25.98
C ALA A 90 30.26 -15.47 -24.48
N TYR A 91 29.14 -15.20 -23.82
CA TYR A 91 29.09 -15.01 -22.38
C TYR A 91 28.67 -16.30 -21.68
N LYS A 92 29.36 -16.58 -20.57
CA LYS A 92 29.01 -17.67 -19.66
C LYS A 92 28.62 -17.04 -18.32
N PRO A 93 27.33 -17.09 -17.93
CA PRO A 93 26.90 -16.52 -16.66
C PRO A 93 27.46 -17.33 -15.48
N THR A 94 27.87 -16.66 -14.40
CA THR A 94 28.30 -17.32 -13.15
C THR A 94 27.12 -17.92 -12.38
N ARG A 95 25.93 -17.35 -12.54
CA ARG A 95 24.65 -17.81 -11.98
C ARG A 95 23.51 -17.55 -12.95
N LEU A 96 22.45 -18.35 -12.87
CA LEU A 96 21.28 -18.24 -13.74
C LEU A 96 20.07 -17.60 -13.06
N ASP A 97 20.17 -17.39 -11.75
CA ASP A 97 19.14 -16.76 -10.95
C ASP A 97 19.70 -15.79 -9.89
N SER A 98 18.83 -14.88 -9.45
CA SER A 98 19.07 -13.99 -8.32
C SER A 98 17.79 -13.84 -7.51
N GLU A 99 17.92 -13.83 -6.19
CA GLU A 99 16.82 -13.55 -5.28
C GLU A 99 16.84 -12.08 -4.82
N TYR A 100 15.67 -11.57 -4.48
CA TYR A 100 15.48 -10.23 -3.95
C TYR A 100 14.27 -10.18 -3.03
N THR A 101 14.43 -9.61 -1.83
CA THR A 101 13.32 -9.39 -0.90
C THR A 101 12.82 -7.96 -1.03
N ILE A 102 11.52 -7.77 -1.28
CA ILE A 102 10.91 -6.44 -1.33
C ILE A 102 10.88 -5.84 0.09
N THR A 103 11.30 -4.59 0.22
CA THR A 103 11.43 -3.88 1.50
C THR A 103 10.64 -2.57 1.52
N THR A 104 10.57 -1.91 2.68
CA THR A 104 9.93 -0.60 2.85
C THR A 104 10.66 0.55 2.17
N SER A 105 11.93 0.36 1.79
CA SER A 105 12.66 1.29 0.93
C SER A 105 12.39 1.07 -0.55
N ASP A 106 11.65 0.03 -0.95
CA ASP A 106 11.40 -0.24 -2.38
C ASP A 106 10.10 0.38 -2.88
N ALA A 107 9.09 0.48 -2.01
CA ALA A 107 7.82 1.07 -2.36
C ALA A 107 7.03 1.54 -1.13
N ALA A 108 6.03 2.39 -1.38
CA ALA A 108 5.01 2.73 -0.41
C ALA A 108 4.10 1.53 -0.11
N SER A 109 3.42 1.58 1.04
CA SER A 109 2.46 0.55 1.47
C SER A 109 1.19 1.16 2.02
N PHE A 110 0.08 0.47 1.85
CA PHE A 110 -1.13 0.80 2.60
C PHE A 110 -0.97 0.43 4.06
N ILE A 111 -1.53 1.24 4.96
CA ILE A 111 -1.69 0.88 6.37
C ILE A 111 -2.79 -0.17 6.48
N VAL A 112 -2.47 -1.31 7.07
CA VAL A 112 -3.39 -2.46 7.13
C VAL A 112 -3.91 -2.76 8.54
N SER A 113 -3.42 -2.05 9.56
CA SER A 113 -3.97 -2.05 10.92
C SER A 113 -3.90 -0.66 11.54
N SER A 114 -4.81 -0.37 12.47
CA SER A 114 -4.73 0.86 13.28
C SER A 114 -3.46 0.97 14.12
N ASP A 115 -2.85 -0.14 14.54
CA ASP A 115 -1.63 -0.15 15.36
C ASP A 115 -0.40 0.39 14.62
N GLU A 116 -0.46 0.48 13.29
CA GLU A 116 0.60 1.08 12.46
C GLU A 116 0.50 2.61 12.37
N LEU A 117 -0.60 3.20 12.85
CA LEU A 117 -0.76 4.65 12.91
C LEU A 117 -0.03 5.20 14.13
N GLN A 118 0.92 6.10 13.90
CA GLN A 118 1.56 6.82 15.00
C GLN A 118 0.54 7.76 15.67
N ASP A 119 0.63 7.88 17.00
CA ASP A 119 -0.26 8.70 17.83
C ASP A 119 -0.43 10.12 17.27
N VAL A 120 0.65 10.76 16.83
CA VAL A 120 0.62 12.13 16.26
C VAL A 120 -0.29 12.24 15.03
N PHE A 121 -0.28 11.26 14.13
CA PHE A 121 -1.14 11.29 12.94
C PHE A 121 -2.59 11.02 13.32
N PHE A 122 -2.81 10.14 14.30
CA PHE A 122 -4.15 9.88 14.80
C PHE A 122 -4.76 11.13 15.45
N GLU A 123 -4.00 11.85 16.28
CA GLU A 123 -4.40 13.13 16.87
C GLU A 123 -4.77 14.16 15.78
N GLU A 124 -3.93 14.33 14.76
CA GLU A 124 -4.20 15.26 13.64
C GLU A 124 -5.48 14.90 12.86
N ILE A 125 -5.73 13.60 12.64
CA ILE A 125 -6.95 13.11 11.99
C ILE A 125 -8.16 13.39 12.87
N GLN A 126 -8.06 13.12 14.17
CA GLN A 126 -9.13 13.34 15.13
C GLN A 126 -9.49 14.83 15.21
N GLU A 127 -8.51 15.73 15.27
CA GLU A 127 -8.76 17.18 15.29
C GLU A 127 -9.54 17.66 14.04
N GLN A 128 -9.18 17.16 12.86
CA GLN A 128 -9.89 17.49 11.62
C GLN A 128 -11.31 16.90 11.62
N ALA A 129 -11.48 15.67 12.09
CA ALA A 129 -12.80 15.04 12.21
C ALA A 129 -13.70 15.81 13.19
N GLU A 130 -13.16 16.24 14.33
CA GLU A 130 -13.86 17.06 15.30
C GLU A 130 -14.29 18.41 14.72
N SER A 131 -13.44 19.04 13.88
CA SER A 131 -13.80 20.27 13.18
C SER A 131 -15.02 20.07 12.27
N ILE A 132 -15.08 18.95 11.54
CA ILE A 132 -16.21 18.57 10.70
C ILE A 132 -17.48 18.34 11.54
N ILE A 133 -17.36 17.63 12.66
CA ILE A 133 -18.49 17.39 13.57
C ILE A 133 -19.01 18.70 14.18
N LYS A 134 -18.11 19.58 14.63
CA LYS A 134 -18.49 20.92 15.14
C LYS A 134 -19.27 21.70 14.10
N ALA A 135 -18.82 21.71 12.84
CA ALA A 135 -19.52 22.39 11.76
C ALA A 135 -20.91 21.78 11.50
N PHE A 136 -21.01 20.46 11.47
CA PHE A 136 -22.27 19.73 11.32
C PHE A 136 -23.30 20.04 12.43
N LEU A 137 -22.85 20.08 13.68
CA LEU A 137 -23.71 20.39 14.83
C LEU A 137 -24.13 21.87 14.86
N ALA A 138 -23.21 22.77 14.51
CA ALA A 138 -23.49 24.20 14.42
C ALA A 138 -24.56 24.51 13.36
N ASP A 139 -24.49 23.87 12.19
CA ASP A 139 -25.51 23.98 11.12
C ASP A 139 -26.92 23.59 11.63
N ARG A 140 -26.97 22.60 12.53
CA ARG A 140 -28.21 22.13 13.18
C ARG A 140 -28.58 22.91 14.44
N ARG A 141 -27.80 23.93 14.80
CA ARG A 141 -27.98 24.72 16.04
C ARG A 141 -27.95 23.84 17.30
N ILE A 142 -27.24 22.72 17.24
CA ILE A 142 -27.01 21.86 18.40
C ILE A 142 -25.84 22.45 19.17
N THR A 143 -26.12 22.92 20.38
CA THR A 143 -25.13 23.59 21.26
C THR A 143 -24.56 22.68 22.34
N LYS A 144 -25.13 21.47 22.48
CA LYS A 144 -24.66 20.45 23.43
C LYS A 144 -23.34 19.83 22.96
N PRO A 145 -22.51 19.35 23.89
CA PRO A 145 -21.26 18.69 23.54
C PRO A 145 -21.52 17.41 22.75
N TYR A 146 -20.56 17.08 21.91
CA TYR A 146 -20.42 15.76 21.30
C TYR A 146 -19.36 14.99 22.09
N GLU A 147 -19.42 13.67 22.02
CA GLU A 147 -18.44 12.76 22.63
C GLU A 147 -17.82 11.90 21.52
N TYR A 148 -16.52 11.64 21.63
CA TYR A 148 -15.84 10.69 20.75
C TYR A 148 -16.04 9.29 21.32
N GLU A 149 -16.62 8.40 20.52
CA GLU A 149 -16.98 7.04 20.93
C GLU A 149 -15.90 6.01 20.58
N GLY A 150 -14.95 6.38 19.71
CA GLY A 150 -13.93 5.49 19.19
C GLY A 150 -13.96 5.38 17.66
N MET A 151 -13.39 4.31 17.13
CA MET A 151 -13.28 4.13 15.67
C MET A 151 -13.48 2.71 15.19
N TYR A 152 -13.84 2.62 13.90
CA TYR A 152 -13.67 1.39 13.11
C TYR A 152 -12.58 1.59 12.09
N PHE A 153 -11.62 0.67 12.01
CA PHE A 153 -10.60 0.65 10.96
C PHE A 153 -10.87 -0.52 10.01
N LEU A 154 -11.05 -0.24 8.73
CA LEU A 154 -11.40 -1.22 7.70
C LEU A 154 -10.23 -1.42 6.73
N THR A 155 -9.80 -2.66 6.59
CA THR A 155 -8.71 -3.07 5.70
C THR A 155 -9.23 -3.98 4.59
N PRO A 156 -8.95 -3.72 3.31
CA PRO A 156 -9.40 -4.60 2.24
C PRO A 156 -8.87 -6.03 2.40
N LYS A 157 -9.72 -7.02 2.15
CA LYS A 157 -9.33 -8.43 2.02
C LYS A 157 -8.50 -8.64 0.75
N ALA A 158 -7.83 -9.79 0.65
CA ALA A 158 -7.01 -10.15 -0.52
C ALA A 158 -7.72 -9.89 -1.87
N HIS A 159 -8.98 -10.31 -2.01
CA HIS A 159 -9.80 -10.06 -3.20
C HIS A 159 -10.34 -8.62 -3.28
N GLY A 160 -10.49 -7.93 -2.14
CA GLY A 160 -10.85 -6.52 -2.08
C GLY A 160 -9.78 -5.60 -2.66
N TRP A 161 -8.51 -5.99 -2.63
CA TRP A 161 -7.48 -5.21 -3.32
C TRP A 161 -7.61 -5.26 -4.85
N GLN A 162 -8.48 -6.10 -5.43
CA GLN A 162 -8.67 -6.16 -6.88
C GLN A 162 -9.58 -5.02 -7.38
N GLN A 163 -9.37 -4.60 -8.63
CA GLN A 163 -10.17 -3.56 -9.27
C GLN A 163 -11.63 -4.04 -9.42
N VAL A 164 -12.58 -3.38 -8.76
CA VAL A 164 -14.01 -3.64 -8.98
C VAL A 164 -14.52 -2.63 -10.00
N GLY A 165 -14.67 -3.06 -11.25
CA GLY A 165 -15.25 -2.24 -12.33
C GLY A 165 -14.36 -1.06 -12.76
N TRP A 166 -14.93 0.15 -12.81
CA TRP A 166 -14.40 1.37 -13.47
C TRP A 166 -13.15 2.00 -12.81
N GLY A 167 -12.18 1.22 -12.34
CA GLY A 167 -10.82 1.70 -12.05
C GLY A 167 -10.49 2.00 -10.59
N SER A 168 -11.39 1.69 -9.65
CA SER A 168 -11.15 1.94 -8.23
C SER A 168 -10.82 0.65 -7.48
N TYR A 169 -9.69 0.66 -6.76
CA TYR A 169 -9.31 -0.36 -5.79
C TYR A 169 -9.94 -0.01 -4.44
N TYR A 170 -10.38 -1.03 -3.68
CA TYR A 170 -10.70 -0.80 -2.27
C TYR A 170 -9.43 -0.38 -1.53
N ARG A 171 -9.55 0.64 -0.69
CA ARG A 171 -8.45 1.23 0.10
C ARG A 171 -8.80 1.15 1.58
N PRO A 172 -7.82 1.19 2.49
CA PRO A 172 -8.09 1.30 3.92
C PRO A 172 -8.95 2.52 4.22
N LYS A 173 -9.86 2.36 5.19
CA LYS A 173 -10.79 3.40 5.64
C LYS A 173 -10.85 3.39 7.15
N MET A 174 -11.09 4.55 7.73
CA MET A 174 -11.35 4.71 9.15
C MET A 174 -12.66 5.48 9.32
N TYR A 175 -13.52 5.03 10.22
CA TYR A 175 -14.70 5.75 10.66
C TYR A 175 -14.49 6.20 12.10
N LEU A 176 -14.30 7.51 12.32
CA LEU A 176 -14.31 8.12 13.65
C LEU A 176 -15.75 8.38 14.05
N VAL A 177 -16.20 7.77 15.15
CA VAL A 177 -17.59 7.82 15.60
C VAL A 177 -17.75 8.80 16.75
N TYR A 178 -18.78 9.63 16.65
CA TYR A 178 -19.13 10.63 17.63
C TYR A 178 -20.60 10.49 18.01
N SER A 179 -20.90 10.62 19.30
CA SER A 179 -22.27 10.78 19.78
C SER A 179 -22.58 12.25 20.07
N TYR A 180 -23.86 12.61 19.98
CA TYR A 180 -24.35 13.92 20.36
C TYR A 180 -25.82 13.82 20.78
N ILE A 181 -26.27 14.80 21.57
CA ILE A 181 -27.66 14.83 22.03
C ILE A 181 -28.48 15.76 21.15
N GLU A 182 -29.56 15.24 20.58
CA GLU A 182 -30.55 15.99 19.81
C GLU A 182 -31.88 16.01 20.57
N THR A 183 -32.49 17.19 20.70
CA THR A 183 -33.84 17.34 21.24
C THR A 183 -34.80 17.58 20.10
N ASP A 184 -35.83 16.74 19.99
CA ASP A 184 -36.96 16.99 19.10
C ASP A 184 -37.83 18.10 19.70
N ASN A 185 -37.81 19.27 19.08
CA ASN A 185 -38.55 20.44 19.56
C ASN A 185 -40.09 20.30 19.46
N LEU A 186 -40.60 19.27 18.78
CA LEU A 186 -42.04 19.00 18.69
C LEU A 186 -42.53 18.10 19.82
N THR A 187 -41.68 17.21 20.31
CA THR A 187 -42.05 16.17 21.30
C THR A 187 -41.31 16.32 22.63
N ASP A 188 -40.38 17.26 22.74
CA ASP A 188 -39.40 17.40 23.82
C ASP A 188 -38.57 16.13 24.09
N THR A 189 -38.55 15.20 23.13
CA THR A 189 -37.82 13.94 23.26
C THR A 189 -36.33 14.21 23.07
N VAL A 190 -35.54 13.83 24.08
CA VAL A 190 -34.08 13.92 24.05
C VAL A 190 -33.53 12.57 23.62
N THR A 191 -32.76 12.54 22.53
CA THR A 191 -32.20 11.30 21.97
C THR A 191 -30.70 11.45 21.76
N THR A 192 -29.93 10.44 22.15
CA THR A 192 -28.53 10.32 21.73
C THR A 192 -28.50 9.87 20.27
N LYS A 193 -27.72 10.58 19.46
CA LYS A 193 -27.52 10.32 18.04
C LYS A 193 -26.05 10.05 17.79
N TYR A 194 -25.76 9.28 16.75
CA TYR A 194 -24.40 8.94 16.36
C TYR A 194 -24.11 9.42 14.94
N LYS A 195 -22.86 9.81 14.72
CA LYS A 195 -22.35 10.28 13.44
C LYS A 195 -20.92 9.78 13.23
N ALA A 196 -20.56 9.53 11.99
CA ALA A 196 -19.21 9.13 11.64
C ALA A 196 -18.56 10.14 10.68
N VAL A 197 -17.26 10.35 10.87
CA VAL A 197 -16.37 10.96 9.89
C VAL A 197 -15.55 9.85 9.27
N ARG A 198 -15.59 9.73 7.94
CA ARG A 198 -14.77 8.79 7.19
C ARG A 198 -13.46 9.44 6.81
N VAL A 199 -12.38 8.70 6.93
CA VAL A 199 -11.07 8.99 6.37
C VAL A 199 -10.66 7.81 5.48
N THR A 200 -9.99 8.05 4.37
CA THR A 200 -9.59 6.99 3.43
C THR A 200 -8.14 7.09 3.04
N ASN A 201 -7.63 6.06 2.36
CA ASN A 201 -6.36 6.11 1.63
C ASN A 201 -5.13 6.30 2.53
N PHE A 202 -5.04 5.52 3.61
CA PHE A 202 -3.89 5.51 4.51
C PHE A 202 -2.68 4.82 3.87
N ILE A 203 -1.63 5.59 3.59
CA ILE A 203 -0.41 5.14 2.90
C ILE A 203 0.80 5.52 3.75
N ASN A 204 1.62 4.52 4.08
CA ASN A 204 3.01 4.72 4.49
C ASN A 204 3.86 4.95 3.24
N GLU A 205 4.43 6.14 3.11
CA GLU A 205 5.36 6.44 2.01
C GLU A 205 6.62 5.56 2.02
N LYS A 206 7.22 5.38 0.85
CA LYS A 206 8.51 4.69 0.70
C LYS A 206 9.55 5.38 1.59
N LEU A 207 10.33 4.62 2.35
CA LEU A 207 11.43 5.19 3.14
C LEU A 207 12.50 5.76 2.20
N ASP A 208 12.99 6.96 2.52
CA ASP A 208 14.05 7.59 1.75
C ASP A 208 15.36 6.76 1.87
N ASP A 209 15.99 6.50 0.73
CA ASP A 209 17.22 5.70 0.62
C ASP A 209 18.44 6.43 1.23
N THR A 210 18.32 7.73 1.54
CA THR A 210 19.41 8.57 2.06
C THR A 210 19.89 8.22 3.47
N ALA A 211 19.12 7.48 4.25
CA ALA A 211 19.49 7.15 5.62
C ALA A 211 20.30 5.83 5.76
N ALA A 212 20.53 5.13 4.65
CA ALA A 212 21.46 4.00 4.60
C ALA A 212 22.96 4.43 4.61
N GLU A 213 23.27 5.69 4.26
CA GLU A 213 24.66 6.19 4.20
C GLU A 213 25.21 6.67 5.55
N THR A 214 24.36 6.96 6.54
CA THR A 214 24.79 7.62 7.80
C THR A 214 24.92 6.68 8.99
N GLY A 215 24.42 5.44 8.91
CA GLY A 215 24.49 4.45 10.00
C GLY A 215 23.69 4.83 11.25
N GLU A 216 22.88 5.87 11.20
CA GLU A 216 21.92 6.18 12.25
C GLU A 216 20.69 5.27 12.11
N ALA A 217 20.12 4.86 13.25
CA ALA A 217 18.83 4.19 13.24
C ALA A 217 17.83 5.12 12.58
N ILE A 218 17.41 4.77 11.38
CA ILE A 218 16.30 5.43 10.69
C ILE A 218 15.09 5.17 11.57
N THR A 219 14.75 6.10 12.48
CA THR A 219 13.36 6.20 12.90
C THR A 219 12.62 6.51 11.62
N PRO A 220 11.80 5.60 11.08
CA PRO A 220 11.07 5.90 9.88
C PRO A 220 10.20 7.10 10.25
N ASN A 221 10.52 8.28 9.72
CA ASN A 221 9.54 9.35 9.65
C ASN A 221 8.50 8.83 8.66
N GLN A 222 7.61 7.94 9.13
CA GLN A 222 6.47 7.47 8.38
C GLN A 222 5.75 8.74 7.96
N THR A 223 5.81 9.08 6.69
CA THR A 223 4.91 10.10 6.16
C THR A 223 3.64 9.34 5.89
N VAL A 224 2.71 9.38 6.83
CA VAL A 224 1.38 8.80 6.61
C VAL A 224 0.58 9.79 5.80
N ASN A 225 0.33 9.44 4.54
CA ASN A 225 -0.59 10.20 3.70
C ASN A 225 -1.99 9.59 3.84
N TYR A 226 -2.98 10.42 4.14
CA TYR A 226 -4.41 10.07 4.13
C TYR A 226 -5.18 11.12 3.33
N SER A 227 -6.38 10.77 2.86
CA SER A 227 -7.21 11.70 2.08
C SER A 227 -8.71 11.45 2.25
N ASN A 228 -9.50 12.43 1.80
CA ASN A 228 -10.97 12.43 1.84
C ASN A 228 -11.52 12.24 3.26
N ILE A 229 -11.22 13.21 4.14
CA ILE A 229 -11.87 13.30 5.43
C ILE A 229 -13.24 13.98 5.26
N GLU A 230 -14.31 13.25 5.54
CA GLU A 230 -15.67 13.74 5.28
C GLU A 230 -16.72 13.14 6.21
N LEU A 231 -17.81 13.88 6.38
CA LEU A 231 -18.98 13.40 7.11
C LEU A 231 -19.71 12.34 6.28
N VAL A 232 -20.02 11.19 6.89
CA VAL A 232 -20.71 10.09 6.20
C VAL A 232 -21.96 9.62 6.94
N GLY A 233 -22.73 8.79 6.24
CA GLY A 233 -23.89 8.12 6.80
C GLY A 233 -25.07 9.05 7.10
N THR A 234 -26.12 8.47 7.67
CA THR A 234 -27.29 9.22 8.16
C THR A 234 -27.12 9.60 9.63
N ASN A 235 -28.16 10.12 10.28
CA ASN A 235 -28.13 10.32 11.73
C ASN A 235 -28.65 9.04 12.39
N TYR A 236 -27.79 8.33 13.11
CA TYR A 236 -28.13 7.03 13.68
C TYR A 236 -28.64 7.18 15.11
N ASN A 237 -29.59 6.33 15.52
CA ASN A 237 -30.17 6.35 16.86
C ASN A 237 -29.42 5.46 17.87
N ASN A 238 -28.51 4.62 17.39
CA ASN A 238 -27.67 3.72 18.19
C ASN A 238 -26.44 3.30 17.37
N LEU A 239 -25.41 2.80 18.06
CA LEU A 239 -24.18 2.31 17.45
C LEU A 239 -24.42 1.11 16.53
N ASP A 240 -25.32 0.18 16.89
CA ASP A 240 -25.61 -1.00 16.07
C ASP A 240 -26.08 -0.64 14.66
N SER A 241 -26.95 0.36 14.54
CA SER A 241 -27.46 0.82 13.24
C SER A 241 -26.37 1.49 12.41
N LEU A 242 -25.44 2.20 13.06
CA LEU A 242 -24.29 2.80 12.40
C LEU A 242 -23.32 1.72 11.92
N PHE A 243 -23.04 0.74 12.78
CA PHE A 243 -22.19 -0.41 12.46
C PHE A 243 -22.75 -1.21 11.28
N LEU A 244 -24.04 -1.55 11.32
CA LEU A 244 -24.74 -2.28 10.26
C LEU A 244 -24.60 -1.57 8.90
N ASP A 245 -24.78 -0.25 8.89
CA ASP A 245 -24.77 0.55 7.65
C ASP A 245 -23.35 0.80 7.13
N LEU A 246 -22.41 1.16 7.99
CA LEU A 246 -21.08 1.62 7.58
C LEU A 246 -20.01 0.53 7.54
N VAL A 247 -20.16 -0.51 8.37
CA VAL A 247 -19.14 -1.55 8.55
C VAL A 247 -19.66 -2.89 8.05
N GLU A 248 -20.80 -3.37 8.56
CA GLU A 248 -21.34 -4.69 8.21
C GLU A 248 -21.68 -4.79 6.71
N SER A 249 -22.14 -3.69 6.10
CA SER A 249 -22.39 -3.62 4.66
C SER A 249 -21.13 -3.82 3.78
N GLU A 250 -19.93 -3.64 4.34
CA GLU A 250 -18.65 -3.71 3.62
C GLU A 250 -17.84 -4.99 3.96
N VAL A 251 -18.27 -5.83 4.91
CA VAL A 251 -17.49 -6.99 5.39
C VAL A 251 -17.24 -8.05 4.33
N GLU A 252 -17.96 -8.06 3.21
CA GLU A 252 -17.63 -8.91 2.07
C GLU A 252 -16.22 -8.59 1.53
N PHE A 253 -15.87 -7.32 1.49
CA PHE A 253 -14.63 -6.81 0.90
C PHE A 253 -13.58 -6.41 1.93
N TYR A 254 -13.98 -6.19 3.18
CA TYR A 254 -13.13 -5.68 4.24
C TYR A 254 -13.06 -6.61 5.45
N THR A 255 -11.91 -6.66 6.10
CA THR A 255 -11.81 -6.95 7.54
C THR A 255 -11.91 -5.64 8.31
N TYR A 256 -12.29 -5.69 9.58
CA TYR A 256 -12.37 -4.50 10.41
C TYR A 256 -11.84 -4.73 11.83
N GLU A 257 -11.31 -3.66 12.41
CA GLU A 257 -10.98 -3.52 13.83
C GLU A 257 -12.06 -2.63 14.47
N ASN A 258 -12.61 -3.05 15.60
CA ASN A 258 -13.55 -2.27 16.39
C ASN A 258 -12.84 -1.74 17.64
N LEU A 259 -12.72 -0.43 17.71
CA LEU A 259 -12.06 0.32 18.78
C LEU A 259 -13.03 1.34 19.38
N ILE A 260 -14.31 0.97 19.46
CA ILE A 260 -15.34 1.67 20.21
C ILE A 260 -15.53 0.94 21.54
N ASP A 261 -15.53 1.70 22.63
CA ASP A 261 -15.66 1.20 24.01
C ASP A 261 -17.11 0.82 24.38
#